data_AF-A0A1E5W6Y8-F1
#
_entry.id   AF-A0A1E5W6Y8-F1
#
_cell.length_a   1.000
_cell.length_b   1.000
_cell.length_c   1.000
_cell.angle_alpha   90.00
_cell.angle_beta   90.00
_cell.angle_gamma   90.00
#
_symmetry.space_group_name_H-M   'P 1'
#
loop_
_entity.id
_entity.type
_entity.pdbx_description
1 polymer ?
#
loop_
_entity_poly.entity_id
_entity_poly.type
_entity_poly.pdbx_seq_one_letter_code
_entity_poly.pdbx_strand_id
1 'polypeptide(L)'
;MAARRSTAPNPRSLLPAVLLLVCSSLPPLAAAYRPGDIVPMRRSGQYHGSRSVWYDVLGRHCPAFAVNREVLMPIPQPNGFTGADPYKIAFQIGQEKFHVPWLYVINRKTSEVPLIDFHLKYSGNDLLGVTAKVVDMPHHYVEIHPDIKKNFWDPQNWPKYVLVRYTWYKFYLPYF
;
A
#
# COMPACT_ATOMS: atom_id res chain seq x y z
N MET A 1 -53.66 -10.35 -55.42
CA MET A 1 -52.88 -9.15 -55.05
C MET A 1 -52.93 -8.99 -53.53
N ALA A 2 -51.84 -9.29 -52.83
CA ALA A 2 -51.74 -9.07 -51.37
C ALA A 2 -50.69 -7.99 -51.12
N ALA A 3 -51.12 -6.84 -50.59
CA ALA A 3 -50.26 -5.70 -50.32
C ALA A 3 -49.40 -5.96 -49.07
N ARG A 4 -48.07 -5.92 -49.25
CA ARG A 4 -47.07 -6.08 -48.19
C ARG A 4 -47.02 -4.80 -47.34
N ARG A 5 -47.52 -4.84 -46.11
CA ARG A 5 -47.39 -3.72 -45.15
C ARG A 5 -45.93 -3.64 -44.68
N SER A 6 -45.26 -2.55 -45.05
CA SER A 6 -43.97 -2.15 -44.48
C SER A 6 -44.19 -1.60 -43.08
N THR A 7 -43.67 -2.29 -42.06
CA THR A 7 -43.60 -1.79 -40.68
C THR A 7 -42.34 -0.93 -40.55
N ALA A 8 -42.50 0.39 -40.56
CA ALA A 8 -41.42 1.31 -40.17
C ALA A 8 -41.12 1.14 -38.66
N PRO A 9 -39.85 1.08 -38.25
CA PRO A 9 -39.50 0.93 -36.84
C PRO A 9 -39.89 2.17 -36.04
N ASN A 10 -40.55 1.94 -34.91
CA ASN A 10 -41.07 2.97 -34.02
C ASN A 10 -39.91 3.71 -33.32
N PRO A 11 -39.80 5.05 -33.37
CA PRO A 11 -38.63 5.79 -32.86
C PRO A 11 -38.44 5.65 -31.34
N ARG A 12 -39.48 5.27 -30.60
CA ARG A 12 -39.40 4.99 -29.15
C ARG A 12 -38.64 3.69 -28.80
N SER A 13 -38.43 2.80 -29.77
CA SER A 13 -37.69 1.54 -29.56
C SER A 13 -36.16 1.68 -29.69
N LEU A 14 -35.68 2.80 -30.25
CA LEU A 14 -34.26 3.04 -30.50
C LEU A 14 -33.53 3.61 -29.27
N LEU A 15 -34.24 4.35 -28.40
CA LEU A 15 -33.70 4.93 -27.17
C LEU A 15 -33.03 3.90 -26.22
N PRO A 16 -33.66 2.77 -25.87
CA PRO A 16 -33.02 1.78 -25.00
C PRO A 16 -31.81 1.11 -25.68
N ALA A 17 -31.85 0.91 -27.00
CA ALA A 17 -30.72 0.36 -27.75
C ALA A 17 -29.52 1.31 -27.76
N VAL A 18 -29.76 2.62 -27.95
CA VAL A 18 -28.73 3.66 -27.87
C VAL A 18 -28.15 3.75 -26.46
N LEU A 19 -28.97 3.68 -25.41
CA LEU A 19 -28.49 3.72 -24.03
C LEU A 19 -27.59 2.51 -23.68
N LEU A 20 -27.95 1.31 -24.14
CA LEU A 20 -27.12 0.10 -23.99
C LEU A 20 -25.77 0.20 -24.72
N LEU A 21 -25.76 0.78 -25.92
CA LEU A 21 -24.54 1.07 -26.68
C LEU A 21 -23.65 2.11 -25.97
N VAL A 22 -24.24 3.14 -25.37
CA VAL A 22 -23.49 4.14 -24.60
C VAL A 22 -22.91 3.52 -23.34
N CYS A 23 -23.69 2.76 -22.57
CA CYS A 23 -23.23 2.08 -21.36
C CYS A 23 -22.12 1.06 -21.61
N SER A 24 -22.10 0.38 -22.76
CA SER A 24 -21.04 -0.58 -23.13
C SER A 24 -19.76 0.07 -23.65
N SER A 25 -19.82 1.34 -24.07
CA SER A 25 -18.66 2.14 -24.45
C SER A 25 -17.97 2.84 -23.28
N LEU A 26 -18.60 2.86 -22.10
CA LEU A 26 -17.98 3.39 -20.89
C LEU A 26 -16.89 2.40 -20.43
N PRO A 27 -15.62 2.82 -20.34
CA PRO A 27 -14.60 1.97 -19.74
C PRO A 27 -15.02 1.64 -18.30
N PRO A 28 -14.82 0.39 -17.84
CA PRO A 28 -15.15 0.01 -16.47
C PRO A 28 -14.41 0.94 -15.50
N LEU A 29 -15.17 1.58 -14.59
CA LEU A 29 -14.64 2.46 -13.53
C LEU A 29 -13.83 1.70 -12.46
N ALA A 30 -13.62 0.39 -12.63
CA ALA A 30 -12.75 -0.38 -11.76
C ALA A 30 -11.30 0.04 -12.05
N ALA A 31 -10.75 0.88 -11.17
CA ALA A 31 -9.33 1.21 -11.14
C ALA A 31 -8.54 -0.07 -10.81
N ALA A 32 -8.19 -0.81 -11.85
CA ALA A 32 -7.43 -2.05 -11.75
C ALA A 32 -5.94 -1.70 -11.85
N TYR A 33 -5.13 -2.11 -10.88
CA TYR A 33 -3.71 -1.79 -10.87
C TYR A 33 -2.98 -2.50 -12.00
N ARG A 34 -2.08 -1.78 -12.67
CA ARG A 34 -1.09 -2.34 -13.59
C ARG A 34 0.23 -2.57 -12.85
N PRO A 35 1.05 -3.54 -13.27
CA PRO A 35 2.38 -3.71 -12.71
C PRO A 35 3.18 -2.38 -12.76
N GLY A 36 3.70 -1.98 -11.60
CA GLY A 36 4.43 -0.71 -11.44
C GLY A 36 3.58 0.46 -10.92
N ASP A 37 2.25 0.37 -10.96
CA ASP A 37 1.38 1.43 -10.44
C ASP A 37 1.61 1.65 -8.94
N ILE A 38 1.56 2.91 -8.51
CA ILE A 38 1.71 3.24 -7.09
C ILE A 38 0.44 2.78 -6.36
N VAL A 39 0.63 1.92 -5.36
CA VAL A 39 -0.44 1.52 -4.45
C VAL A 39 -0.48 2.55 -3.32
N PRO A 40 -1.57 3.35 -3.17
CA PRO A 40 -1.63 4.39 -2.17
C PRO A 40 -1.47 3.83 -0.77
N MET A 41 -0.66 4.50 0.06
CA MET A 41 -0.38 4.10 1.43
C MET A 41 -0.45 5.31 2.35
N ARG A 42 -1.06 5.13 3.52
CA ARG A 42 -1.08 6.10 4.62
C ARG A 42 -0.44 5.48 5.84
N ARG A 43 0.11 6.30 6.73
CA ARG A 43 0.69 5.86 8.00
C ARG A 43 0.23 6.71 9.18
N SER A 44 0.17 6.11 10.36
CA SER A 44 -0.03 6.81 11.64
C SER A 44 1.00 6.29 12.64
N GLY A 45 1.52 7.18 13.50
CA GLY A 45 2.44 6.83 14.57
C GLY A 45 1.74 6.82 15.94
N GLN A 46 2.22 5.99 16.86
CA GLN A 46 1.79 5.99 18.24
C GLN A 46 3.00 5.98 19.17
N TYR A 47 3.07 6.97 20.07
CA TYR A 47 4.09 7.08 21.12
C TYR A 47 3.42 7.50 22.43
N HIS A 48 3.79 6.86 23.54
CA HIS A 48 3.23 7.18 24.88
C HIS A 48 1.69 7.27 24.90
N GLY A 49 1.01 6.31 24.26
CA GLY A 49 -0.45 6.28 24.12
C GLY A 49 -1.04 7.30 23.12
N SER A 50 -0.35 8.40 22.85
CA SER A 50 -0.74 9.42 21.87
C SER A 50 -0.57 8.94 20.44
N ARG A 51 -1.54 9.25 19.58
CA ARG A 51 -1.56 8.85 18.16
C ARG A 51 -1.49 10.08 17.28
N SER A 52 -0.66 10.01 16.23
CA SER A 52 -0.68 11.03 15.17
C SER A 52 -1.89 10.82 14.26
N VAL A 53 -2.26 11.87 13.54
CA VAL A 53 -3.17 11.72 12.40
C VAL A 53 -2.57 10.81 11.33
N TRP A 54 -3.42 10.33 10.43
CA TRP A 54 -2.99 9.60 9.24
C TRP A 54 -2.37 10.55 8.23
N TYR A 55 -1.14 10.25 7.82
CA TYR A 55 -0.43 10.98 6.79
C TYR A 55 -0.27 10.11 5.55
N ASP A 56 -0.44 10.74 4.39
CA ASP A 56 -0.16 10.08 3.12
C ASP A 56 1.35 9.85 2.99
N VAL A 57 1.70 8.65 2.56
CA VAL A 57 3.09 8.33 2.25
C VAL A 57 3.38 8.78 0.82
N LEU A 58 4.50 9.48 0.64
CA LEU A 58 4.93 9.93 -0.67
C LEU A 58 5.06 8.73 -1.61
N GLY A 59 4.54 8.86 -2.84
CA GLY A 59 4.44 7.75 -3.80
C GLY A 59 5.76 7.00 -4.05
N ARG A 60 6.91 7.69 -3.96
CA ARG A 60 8.23 7.05 -4.08
C ARG A 60 8.57 6.06 -2.96
N HIS A 61 7.93 6.16 -1.80
CA HIS A 61 8.07 5.23 -0.68
C HIS A 61 6.89 4.25 -0.61
N CYS A 62 5.89 4.35 -1.49
CA CYS A 62 4.77 3.43 -1.54
C CYS A 62 5.13 2.12 -2.25
N PRO A 63 4.38 1.04 -2.03
CA PRO A 63 4.50 -0.16 -2.85
C PRO A 63 4.19 0.14 -4.32
N ALA A 64 4.95 -0.45 -5.23
CA ALA A 64 4.62 -0.50 -6.65
C ALA A 64 3.95 -1.85 -6.94
N PHE A 65 2.77 -1.82 -7.54
CA PHE A 65 1.94 -3.00 -7.74
C PHE A 65 2.69 -4.10 -8.49
N ALA A 66 2.64 -5.33 -7.98
CA ALA A 66 3.33 -6.50 -8.55
C ALA A 66 4.84 -6.35 -8.78
N VAL A 67 5.51 -5.41 -8.11
CA VAL A 67 6.97 -5.16 -8.23
C VAL A 67 7.61 -5.23 -6.85
N ASN A 68 8.51 -6.20 -6.65
CA ASN A 68 9.32 -6.30 -5.44
C ASN A 68 10.28 -5.10 -5.37
N ARG A 69 10.33 -4.43 -4.22
CA ARG A 69 11.22 -3.29 -4.04
C ARG A 69 11.48 -2.99 -2.57
N GLU A 70 12.60 -2.32 -2.33
CA GLU A 70 13.01 -1.83 -1.02
C GLU A 70 13.12 -0.31 -1.07
N VAL A 71 12.74 0.35 0.02
CA VAL A 71 12.80 1.81 0.14
C VAL A 71 13.22 2.21 1.55
N LEU A 72 14.00 3.29 1.66
CA LEU A 72 14.23 3.97 2.93
C LEU A 72 13.10 4.98 3.15
N MET A 73 12.20 4.67 4.07
CA MET A 73 11.08 5.53 4.40
C MET A 73 11.43 6.41 5.63
N PRO A 74 11.34 7.74 5.53
CA PRO A 74 11.55 8.62 6.67
C PRO A 74 10.37 8.56 7.64
N ILE A 75 10.69 8.44 8.91
CA ILE A 75 9.74 8.46 10.02
C ILE A 75 10.06 9.70 10.87
N PRO A 76 9.09 10.61 11.03
CA PRO A 76 9.28 11.83 11.81
C PRO A 76 9.35 11.51 13.30
N GLN A 77 9.95 12.43 14.06
CA GLN A 77 9.96 12.37 15.51
C GLN A 77 8.52 12.49 16.04
N PRO A 78 8.07 11.59 16.93
CA PRO A 78 6.78 11.77 17.57
C PRO A 78 6.86 12.91 18.60
N ASN A 79 5.73 13.58 18.85
CA ASN A 79 5.66 14.65 19.83
C ASN A 79 6.03 14.13 21.23
N GLY A 80 6.89 14.86 21.94
CA GLY A 80 7.32 14.49 23.29
C GLY A 80 8.22 13.25 23.35
N PHE A 81 8.94 12.91 22.27
CA PHE A 81 9.83 11.76 22.25
C PHE A 81 10.93 11.87 23.32
N THR A 82 10.99 10.89 24.22
CA THR A 82 12.02 10.73 25.26
C THR A 82 12.85 9.47 25.07
N GLY A 83 12.41 8.55 24.21
CA GLY A 83 13.04 7.23 24.00
C GLY A 83 12.67 6.17 25.04
N ALA A 84 11.94 6.54 26.10
CA ALA A 84 11.55 5.61 27.18
C ALA A 84 10.44 4.64 26.76
N ASP A 85 9.54 5.08 25.86
CA ASP A 85 8.40 4.28 25.41
C ASP A 85 8.61 3.68 24.01
N PRO A 86 7.91 2.58 23.69
CA PRO A 86 7.89 2.05 22.33
C PRO A 86 7.24 3.03 21.35
N TYR A 87 7.90 3.27 20.22
CA TYR A 87 7.29 3.96 19.09
C TYR A 87 6.75 2.93 18.08
N LYS A 88 5.45 3.04 17.78
CA LYS A 88 4.74 2.11 16.89
C LYS A 88 4.19 2.83 15.67
N ILE A 89 4.03 2.11 14.56
CA ILE A 89 3.47 2.64 13.31
C ILE A 89 2.40 1.69 12.77
N ALA A 90 1.27 2.25 12.34
CA ALA A 90 0.23 1.53 11.61
C ALA A 90 0.16 2.03 10.17
N PHE A 91 -0.36 1.19 9.26
CA PHE A 91 -0.48 1.53 7.84
C PHE A 91 -1.87 1.23 7.30
N GLN A 92 -2.31 2.06 6.35
CA GLN A 92 -3.46 1.81 5.49
C GLN A 92 -2.96 1.69 4.05
N ILE A 93 -3.40 0.69 3.30
CA ILE A 93 -2.89 0.39 1.95
C ILE A 93 -4.06 0.18 0.98
N GLY A 94 -3.89 0.66 -0.25
CA GLY A 94 -4.84 0.44 -1.34
C GLY A 94 -6.13 1.21 -1.13
N GLN A 95 -6.02 2.53 -0.91
CA GLN A 95 -7.16 3.40 -0.58
C GLN A 95 -7.92 2.94 0.66
N GLU A 96 -7.17 2.66 1.74
CA GLU A 96 -7.71 2.24 3.05
C GLU A 96 -8.40 0.88 3.08
N LYS A 97 -8.39 0.14 1.97
CA LYS A 97 -8.93 -1.22 1.89
C LYS A 97 -8.28 -2.18 2.89
N PHE A 98 -6.98 -2.05 3.13
CA PHE A 98 -6.24 -2.89 4.06
C PHE A 98 -5.64 -2.09 5.20
N HIS A 99 -5.87 -2.55 6.43
CA HIS A 99 -5.28 -1.98 7.64
C HIS A 99 -4.23 -2.92 8.22
N VAL A 100 -3.00 -2.44 8.35
CA VAL A 100 -1.89 -3.13 9.02
C VAL A 100 -1.84 -2.63 10.47
N PRO A 101 -1.89 -3.54 11.47
CA PRO A 101 -1.89 -3.18 12.88
C PRO A 101 -0.57 -2.54 13.32
N TRP A 102 -0.54 -2.03 14.55
CA TRP A 102 0.61 -1.34 15.13
C TRP A 102 1.88 -2.21 15.14
N LEU A 103 2.88 -1.75 14.39
CA LEU A 103 4.21 -2.33 14.27
C LEU A 103 5.19 -1.60 15.20
N TYR A 104 5.90 -2.33 16.07
CA TYR A 104 6.89 -1.76 16.98
C TYR A 104 8.20 -1.47 16.23
N VAL A 105 8.58 -0.19 16.14
CA VAL A 105 9.75 0.24 15.36
C VAL A 105 10.91 0.64 16.27
N ILE A 106 10.67 1.50 17.26
CA ILE A 106 11.71 1.95 18.21
C ILE A 106 11.42 1.36 19.60
N ASN A 107 12.50 1.10 20.35
CA ASN A 107 12.45 0.51 21.69
C ASN A 107 11.76 -0.87 21.65
N ARG A 108 12.26 -1.70 20.73
CA ARG A 108 11.94 -3.12 20.62
C ARG A 108 12.77 -3.89 21.64
N LYS A 109 12.47 -5.19 21.84
CA LYS A 109 13.28 -6.09 22.67
C LYS A 109 14.73 -6.28 22.17
N THR A 110 14.99 -5.89 20.93
CA THR A 110 16.27 -6.04 20.21
C THR A 110 16.83 -4.65 19.90
N SER A 111 18.15 -4.51 19.99
CA SER A 111 18.91 -3.32 19.59
C SER A 111 19.26 -3.29 18.10
N GLU A 112 18.81 -4.28 17.33
CA GLU A 112 19.01 -4.30 15.89
C GLU A 112 18.07 -3.34 15.18
N VAL A 113 18.61 -2.71 14.14
CA VAL A 113 17.87 -1.70 13.38
C VAL A 113 16.67 -2.38 12.71
N PRO A 114 15.46 -1.82 12.85
CA PRO A 114 14.25 -2.45 12.34
C PRO A 114 14.16 -2.36 10.81
N LEU A 115 13.62 -3.42 10.21
CA LEU A 115 13.16 -3.46 8.83
C LEU A 115 11.66 -3.81 8.84
N ILE A 116 10.84 -3.05 8.10
CA ILE A 116 9.41 -3.36 7.93
C ILE A 116 9.24 -4.21 6.67
N ASP A 117 8.85 -5.47 6.86
CA ASP A 117 8.72 -6.46 5.79
C ASP A 117 7.25 -6.65 5.41
N PHE A 118 6.84 -6.08 4.28
CA PHE A 118 5.50 -6.18 3.72
C PHE A 118 5.37 -7.36 2.76
N HIS A 119 4.28 -8.10 2.91
CA HIS A 119 3.90 -9.22 2.06
C HIS A 119 2.53 -8.89 1.47
N LEU A 120 2.52 -8.60 0.16
CA LEU A 120 1.34 -8.19 -0.59
C LEU A 120 0.89 -9.33 -1.51
N LYS A 121 -0.41 -9.58 -1.57
CA LYS A 121 -1.01 -10.62 -2.40
C LYS A 121 -1.87 -9.98 -3.47
N TYR A 122 -1.76 -10.47 -4.70
CA TYR A 122 -2.56 -9.97 -5.80
C TYR A 122 -3.03 -11.10 -6.72
N SER A 123 -4.14 -10.89 -7.42
CA SER A 123 -4.60 -11.73 -8.53
C SER A 123 -5.12 -10.83 -9.64
N GLY A 124 -4.74 -11.12 -10.88
CA GLY A 124 -4.95 -10.21 -12.00
C GLY A 124 -4.39 -8.82 -11.66
N ASN A 125 -5.30 -7.84 -11.59
CA ASN A 125 -5.00 -6.44 -11.32
C ASN A 125 -5.47 -5.98 -9.92
N ASP A 126 -5.91 -6.93 -9.08
CA ASP A 126 -6.50 -6.65 -7.78
C ASP A 126 -5.55 -6.95 -6.64
N LEU A 127 -5.43 -6.00 -5.71
CA LEU A 127 -4.80 -6.21 -4.42
C LEU A 127 -5.76 -7.02 -3.52
N LEU A 128 -5.33 -8.21 -3.12
CA LEU A 128 -6.13 -9.18 -2.37
C LEU A 128 -5.82 -9.20 -0.88
N GLY A 129 -4.59 -8.87 -0.48
CA GLY A 129 -4.19 -8.93 0.92
C GLY A 129 -2.88 -8.23 1.18
N VAL A 130 -2.75 -7.69 2.39
CA VAL A 130 -1.52 -7.07 2.88
C VAL A 130 -1.26 -7.55 4.29
N THR A 131 -0.03 -8.00 4.54
CA THR A 131 0.48 -8.28 5.87
C THR A 131 1.85 -7.62 6.01
N ALA A 132 2.23 -7.28 7.23
CA ALA A 132 3.55 -6.74 7.49
C ALA A 132 4.03 -7.14 8.88
N LYS A 133 5.35 -7.20 9.03
CA LYS A 133 6.02 -7.46 10.30
C LYS A 133 7.28 -6.62 10.40
N VAL A 134 7.76 -6.41 11.62
CA VAL A 134 9.09 -5.83 11.86
C VAL A 134 10.05 -6.96 12.12
N VAL A 135 11.12 -7.00 11.34
CA VAL A 135 12.24 -7.93 11.50
C VAL A 135 13.51 -7.15 11.79
N ASP A 136 14.53 -7.86 12.25
CA ASP A 136 15.87 -7.28 12.39
C ASP A 136 16.49 -7.14 11.02
N MET A 137 17.12 -6.00 10.77
CA MET A 137 17.77 -5.76 9.49
C MET A 137 18.86 -6.79 9.25
N PRO A 138 18.90 -7.44 8.07
CA PRO A 138 19.92 -8.42 7.76
C PRO A 138 21.34 -7.84 7.88
N HIS A 139 22.27 -8.64 8.42
CA HIS A 139 23.64 -8.21 8.73
C HIS A 139 24.37 -7.58 7.54
N HIS A 140 24.21 -8.12 6.33
CA HIS A 140 24.88 -7.60 5.15
C HIS A 140 24.56 -6.12 4.85
N TYR A 141 23.35 -5.62 5.16
CA TYR A 141 23.02 -4.20 4.99
C TYR A 141 23.75 -3.31 6.00
N VAL A 142 23.97 -3.81 7.21
CA VAL A 142 24.66 -3.08 8.28
C VAL A 142 26.17 -3.07 8.02
N GLU A 143 26.71 -4.15 7.48
CA GLU A 143 28.14 -4.27 7.14
C GLU A 143 28.56 -3.31 6.03
N ILE A 144 27.75 -3.17 4.97
CA ILE A 144 28.04 -2.24 3.86
C ILE A 144 27.75 -0.77 4.22
N HIS A 145 27.00 -0.52 5.30
CA HIS A 145 26.62 0.81 5.75
C HIS A 145 26.81 0.94 7.28
N PRO A 146 28.06 1.07 7.75
CA PRO A 146 28.40 1.01 9.17
C PRO A 146 27.69 2.09 10.00
N ASP A 147 27.36 3.23 9.39
CA ASP A 147 26.72 4.35 10.08
C ASP A 147 25.22 4.15 10.31
N ILE A 148 24.56 3.15 9.69
CA ILE A 148 23.10 2.95 9.83
C ILE A 148 22.73 2.75 11.30
N LYS A 149 23.43 1.87 12.02
CA LYS A 149 23.14 1.57 13.42
C LYS A 149 23.34 2.80 14.30
N LYS A 150 24.44 3.53 14.09
CA LYS A 150 24.75 4.76 14.82
C LYS A 150 23.68 5.83 14.57
N ASN A 151 23.38 6.13 13.32
CA ASN A 151 22.42 7.17 12.94
C ASN A 151 21.00 6.83 13.38
N PHE A 152 20.59 5.57 13.26
CA PHE A 152 19.26 5.14 13.65
C PHE A 152 19.05 5.25 15.17
N TRP A 153 20.05 4.90 15.98
CA TRP A 153 19.90 4.91 17.44
C TRP A 153 20.28 6.24 18.12
N ASP A 154 20.92 7.17 17.41
CA ASP A 154 21.20 8.51 17.93
C ASP A 154 19.90 9.28 18.22
N PRO A 155 19.56 9.61 19.48
CA PRO A 155 18.31 10.27 19.83
C PRO A 155 18.09 11.63 19.15
N GLN A 156 19.17 12.32 18.74
CA GLN A 156 19.11 13.64 18.11
C GLN A 156 18.94 13.57 16.60
N ASN A 157 19.25 12.43 15.98
CA ASN A 157 19.22 12.30 14.53
C ASN A 157 17.81 11.93 14.03
N TRP A 158 17.10 12.90 13.46
CA TRP A 158 15.77 12.73 12.87
C TRP A 158 15.70 13.37 11.48
N PRO A 159 14.86 12.85 10.56
CA PRO A 159 13.96 11.71 10.72
C PRO A 159 14.70 10.36 10.78
N LYS A 160 14.06 9.34 11.38
CA LYS A 160 14.57 7.97 11.33
C LYS A 160 14.25 7.37 9.97
N TYR A 161 15.27 6.93 9.24
CA TYR A 161 15.07 6.21 8.00
C TYR A 161 14.96 4.72 8.30
N VAL A 162 13.81 4.13 7.98
CA VAL A 162 13.56 2.68 8.14
C VAL A 162 13.48 2.03 6.78
N LEU A 163 14.21 0.92 6.63
CA LEU A 163 14.12 0.10 5.44
C LEU A 163 12.76 -0.60 5.42
N VAL A 164 12.02 -0.39 4.33
CA VAL A 164 10.74 -1.03 4.07
C VAL A 164 10.88 -1.89 2.83
N ARG A 165 10.59 -3.17 2.97
CA ARG A 165 10.64 -4.15 1.87
C ARG A 165 9.23 -4.54 1.47
N TYR A 166 8.94 -4.47 0.19
CA TYR A 166 7.68 -4.91 -0.40
C TYR A 166 7.92 -6.18 -1.22
N THR A 167 7.30 -7.27 -0.80
CA THR A 167 7.33 -8.56 -1.51
C THR A 167 5.93 -8.91 -2.00
N TRP A 168 5.79 -9.14 -3.29
CA TRP A 168 4.54 -9.50 -3.94
C TRP A 168 4.44 -10.99 -4.20
N TYR A 169 3.26 -11.54 -3.91
CA TYR A 169 2.90 -12.92 -4.19
C TYR A 169 1.68 -12.94 -5.11
N LYS A 170 1.84 -13.56 -6.27
CA LYS A 170 0.72 -13.80 -7.18
C LYS A 170 -0.10 -14.98 -6.64
N PHE A 171 -1.37 -14.73 -6.38
CA PHE A 171 -2.31 -15.76 -5.97
C PHE A 171 -3.07 -16.26 -7.19
N TYR A 172 -2.98 -17.55 -7.46
CA TYR A 172 -3.79 -18.21 -8.45
C TYR A 172 -4.98 -18.83 -7.73
N LEU A 173 -6.21 -18.45 -8.10
CA LEU A 173 -7.37 -19.21 -7.67
C LEU A 173 -7.20 -20.63 -8.24
N PRO A 174 -7.36 -21.69 -7.43
CA PRO A 174 -7.47 -23.03 -7.98
C PRO A 174 -8.68 -23.01 -8.92
N TYR A 175 -8.45 -23.41 -10.18
CA TYR A 175 -9.45 -23.48 -11.24
C TYR A 175 -10.76 -24.10 -10.71
N PHE A 176 -11.87 -23.38 -10.89
CA PHE A 176 -13.22 -23.96 -10.84
C PHE A 176 -13.60 -24.45 -12.24
#